data_AF-A0A7V0JDS6-F1
#
_entry.id   AF-A0A7V0JDS6-F1
#
_cell.length_a   1.000
_cell.length_b   1.000
_cell.length_c   1.000
_cell.angle_alpha   90.00
_cell.angle_beta   90.00
_cell.angle_gamma   90.00
#
_symmetry.space_group_name_H-M   'P 1'
#
loop_
_entity.id
_entity.type
_entity.pdbx_description
1 polymer ?
#
loop_
_entity_poly.entity_id
_entity_poly.type
_entity_poly.pdbx_seq_one_letter_code
_entity_poly.pdbx_strand_id
1 'polypeptide(L)'
;MRKSVSRLNNLTLYRKDFRNADLSYASVLTCYLFPGGMVSLKEKLERDKITEVLIVSSTFALPSSEPTRVILVKDMYRTPIYLYHQSQKSVFYN
;
A
#
# COMPACT_ATOMS: atom_id res chain seq x y z
N MET A 1 21.39 7.67 -1.06
CA MET A 1 20.96 8.66 -0.04
C MET A 1 21.22 8.07 1.35
N ARG A 2 22.17 8.62 2.12
CA ARG A 2 22.66 8.00 3.38
C ARG A 2 21.94 8.59 4.59
N LYS A 3 21.12 7.75 5.24
CA LYS A 3 20.39 7.98 6.49
C LYS A 3 21.25 8.48 7.67
N SER A 4 22.58 8.32 7.60
CA SER A 4 23.48 8.65 8.73
C SER A 4 23.60 10.16 9.00
N VAL A 5 23.16 11.03 8.08
CA VAL A 5 23.27 12.48 8.23
C VAL A 5 22.11 13.08 9.04
N SER A 6 20.98 12.38 9.19
CA SER A 6 19.71 13.00 9.63
C SER A 6 19.23 12.62 11.04
N ARG A 7 19.90 11.72 11.78
CA ARG A 7 19.54 11.26 13.16
C ARG A 7 18.04 10.96 13.39
N LEU A 8 17.34 10.45 12.37
CA LEU A 8 15.92 10.09 12.49
C LEU A 8 15.78 8.73 13.19
N ASN A 9 15.42 8.77 14.48
CA ASN A 9 15.27 7.57 15.31
C ASN A 9 13.98 6.78 15.02
N ASN A 10 12.99 7.42 14.38
CA ASN A 10 11.69 6.85 13.99
C ASN A 10 11.65 6.38 12.53
N LEU A 11 12.76 6.44 11.81
CA LEU A 11 12.87 5.97 10.43
C LEU A 11 13.72 4.71 10.44
N THR A 12 13.29 3.67 9.76
CA THR A 12 14.12 2.51 9.43
C THR A 12 14.07 2.26 7.93
N LEU A 13 15.25 2.08 7.32
CA LEU A 13 15.36 1.83 5.88
C LEU A 13 15.86 0.41 5.69
N TYR A 14 15.16 -0.34 4.85
CA TYR A 14 15.52 -1.71 4.51
C TYR A 14 15.83 -1.79 3.03
N ARG A 15 17.01 -2.32 2.67
CA ARG A 15 17.30 -2.74 1.30
C ARG A 15 16.81 -4.17 1.12
N LYS A 16 15.52 -4.30 0.79
CA LYS A 16 14.84 -5.59 0.62
C LYS A 16 13.90 -5.52 -0.58
N ASP A 17 13.58 -6.68 -1.11
CA ASP A 17 12.44 -6.85 -1.99
C ASP A 17 11.15 -6.89 -1.16
N PHE A 18 10.22 -5.98 -1.42
CA PHE A 18 8.97 -5.90 -0.65
C PHE A 18 8.13 -7.18 -0.81
N ARG A 19 8.28 -7.92 -1.92
CA ARG A 19 7.56 -9.19 -2.16
C ARG A 19 7.83 -10.21 -1.06
N ASN A 20 9.05 -10.19 -0.52
CA ASN A 20 9.54 -11.13 0.51
C ASN A 20 9.62 -10.51 1.91
N ALA A 21 9.45 -9.18 2.04
CA ALA A 21 9.48 -8.52 3.34
C ALA A 21 8.19 -8.78 4.13
N ASP A 22 8.27 -8.90 5.45
CA ASP A 22 7.08 -8.96 6.30
C ASP A 22 6.46 -7.57 6.41
N LEU A 23 5.19 -7.45 6.00
CA LEU A 23 4.41 -6.22 6.02
C LEU A 23 3.27 -6.28 7.05
N SER A 24 3.14 -7.37 7.81
CA SER A 24 2.01 -7.60 8.73
C SER A 24 1.91 -6.58 9.86
N TYR A 25 3.04 -5.98 10.26
CA TYR A 25 3.08 -4.95 11.31
C TYR A 25 2.67 -3.56 10.81
N ALA A 26 2.53 -3.37 9.50
CA ALA A 26 2.25 -2.06 8.95
C ALA A 26 0.77 -1.69 9.14
N SER A 27 0.49 -0.62 9.88
CA SER A 27 -0.86 -0.05 9.94
C SER A 27 -1.22 0.71 8.66
N VAL A 28 -0.22 1.25 7.95
CA VAL A 28 -0.38 1.99 6.70
C VAL A 28 0.69 1.59 5.69
N LEU A 29 0.29 1.33 4.45
CA LEU A 29 1.17 1.14 3.31
C LEU A 29 1.02 2.32 2.35
N THR A 30 2.09 3.07 2.13
CA THR A 30 2.15 4.12 1.11
C THR A 30 2.85 3.60 -0.14
N CYS A 31 2.17 3.68 -1.28
CA CYS A 31 2.63 3.07 -2.53
C CYS A 31 2.78 4.12 -3.63
N TYR A 32 3.97 4.15 -4.23
CA TYR A 32 4.20 4.77 -5.53
C TYR A 32 5.04 3.79 -6.35
N LEU A 33 4.34 2.84 -6.96
CA LEU A 33 4.93 1.72 -7.69
C LEU A 33 4.67 1.93 -9.20
N PHE A 34 4.26 0.86 -9.87
CA PHE A 34 3.83 0.80 -11.27
C PHE A 34 2.79 -0.33 -11.38
N PRO A 35 2.05 -0.50 -12.50
CA PRO A 35 0.95 -1.46 -12.58
C PRO A 35 1.33 -2.90 -12.18
N GLY A 36 2.46 -3.42 -12.67
CA GLY A 36 2.94 -4.75 -12.28
C GLY A 36 3.34 -4.85 -10.81
N GLY A 37 3.91 -3.78 -10.24
CA GLY A 37 4.19 -3.71 -8.80
C GLY A 37 2.92 -3.75 -7.94
N MET A 38 1.84 -3.11 -8.40
CA MET A 38 0.54 -3.15 -7.71
C MET A 38 -0.12 -4.54 -7.79
N VAL A 39 0.06 -5.28 -8.89
CA VAL A 39 -0.33 -6.69 -9.00
C VAL A 39 0.41 -7.53 -7.97
N SER A 40 1.74 -7.42 -7.91
CA SER A 40 2.55 -8.17 -6.92
C SER A 40 2.21 -7.80 -5.47
N LEU A 41 1.82 -6.55 -5.20
CA LEU A 41 1.34 -6.14 -3.89
C LEU A 41 0.02 -6.82 -3.55
N LYS A 42 -0.95 -6.82 -4.46
CA LYS A 42 -2.25 -7.48 -4.27
C LYS A 42 -2.09 -8.97 -3.95
N GLU A 43 -1.30 -9.69 -4.74
CA GLU A 43 -0.98 -11.10 -4.52
C GLU A 43 -0.32 -11.34 -3.16
N LYS A 44 0.58 -10.44 -2.74
CA LYS A 44 1.22 -10.52 -1.42
C LYS A 44 0.23 -10.32 -0.28
N LEU A 45 -0.63 -9.31 -0.35
CA LEU A 45 -1.63 -9.04 0.68
C LEU A 45 -2.56 -10.24 0.89
N GLU A 46 -2.95 -10.91 -0.19
CA GLU A 46 -3.80 -12.10 -0.16
C GLU A 46 -3.05 -13.32 0.40
N ARG A 47 -1.86 -13.61 -0.13
CA ARG A 47 -1.02 -14.72 0.33
C ARG A 47 -0.69 -14.63 1.81
N ASP A 48 -0.32 -13.44 2.27
CA ASP A 48 0.12 -13.19 3.65
C ASP A 48 -1.07 -12.84 4.58
N LYS A 49 -2.31 -12.87 4.06
CA LYS A 49 -3.57 -12.58 4.78
C LYS A 49 -3.58 -11.24 5.52
N ILE A 50 -2.92 -10.23 4.93
CA ILE A 50 -2.87 -8.89 5.50
C ILE A 50 -4.20 -8.21 5.24
N THR A 51 -5.02 -8.11 6.28
CA THR A 51 -6.40 -7.64 6.20
C THR A 51 -6.68 -6.40 7.03
N GLU A 52 -5.80 -6.00 7.94
CA GLU A 52 -5.97 -4.83 8.82
C GLU A 52 -4.95 -3.75 8.48
N VAL A 53 -5.01 -3.23 7.25
CA VAL A 53 -4.07 -2.23 6.75
C VAL A 53 -4.76 -1.18 5.89
N LEU A 54 -4.37 0.08 6.08
CA LEU A 54 -4.74 1.17 5.17
C LEU A 54 -3.72 1.23 4.03
N ILE A 55 -4.18 1.10 2.79
CA ILE A 55 -3.32 1.25 1.61
C ILE A 55 -3.60 2.62 0.98
N VAL A 56 -2.56 3.42 0.82
CA VAL A 56 -2.59 4.72 0.15
C VAL A 56 -1.70 4.63 -1.08
N SER A 57 -2.30 4.60 -2.27
CA SER A 57 -1.56 4.46 -3.53
C SER A 57 -1.66 5.72 -4.38
N SER A 58 -0.51 6.22 -4.83
CA SER A 58 -0.43 7.34 -5.78
C SER A 58 -0.41 6.81 -7.21
N THR A 59 -1.21 7.45 -8.08
CA THR A 59 -1.27 7.24 -9.54
C THR A 59 -1.83 5.89 -9.99
N PHE A 60 -1.48 4.79 -9.32
CA PHE A 60 -1.82 3.43 -9.73
C PHE A 60 -2.81 2.79 -8.76
N ALA A 61 -3.93 2.30 -9.28
CA ALA A 61 -4.93 1.58 -8.49
C ALA A 61 -4.44 0.18 -8.09
N LEU A 62 -4.95 -0.33 -6.97
CA LEU A 62 -4.82 -1.73 -6.59
C LEU A 62 -5.73 -2.59 -7.49
N PRO A 63 -5.22 -3.61 -8.21
CA PRO A 63 -5.99 -4.40 -9.15
C PRO A 63 -7.20 -5.09 -8.52
N SER A 64 -8.31 -5.13 -9.27
CA SER A 64 -9.56 -5.82 -8.89
C SER A 64 -10.09 -5.43 -7.50
N SER A 65 -9.77 -4.23 -7.04
CA SER A 65 -10.13 -3.71 -5.72
C SER A 65 -10.81 -2.36 -5.88
N GLU A 66 -11.96 -2.17 -5.24
CA GLU A 66 -12.63 -0.88 -5.21
C GLU A 66 -12.02 0.01 -4.11
N PRO A 67 -11.56 1.23 -4.44
CA PRO A 67 -11.04 2.15 -3.44
C PRO A 67 -12.19 2.67 -2.57
N THR A 68 -11.97 2.72 -1.26
CA THR A 68 -12.87 3.38 -0.31
C THR A 68 -12.98 4.88 -0.59
N ARG A 69 -11.89 5.49 -1.10
CA ARG A 69 -11.85 6.89 -1.50
C ARG A 69 -10.84 7.11 -2.61
N VAL A 70 -11.16 8.03 -3.52
CA VAL A 70 -10.21 8.57 -4.49
C VAL A 70 -10.12 10.08 -4.29
N ILE A 71 -8.90 10.59 -4.12
CA ILE A 71 -8.63 12.03 -4.00
C ILE A 71 -7.85 12.44 -5.24
N LEU A 72 -8.33 13.43 -5.97
CA LEU A 72 -7.58 14.03 -7.08
C LEU A 72 -6.74 15.19 -6.55
N VAL A 73 -5.42 15.08 -6.66
CA VAL A 73 -4.51 16.16 -6.30
C VAL A 73 -4.70 17.33 -7.25
N LYS A 74 -4.59 18.57 -6.75
CA LYS A 74 -4.66 19.79 -7.55
C LYS A 74 -3.32 20.09 -8.26
N ASP A 75 -2.78 19.09 -8.95
CA ASP A 75 -1.60 19.23 -9.81
C ASP A 75 -2.01 19.23 -11.30
N MET A 76 -1.03 19.37 -12.19
CA MET A 76 -1.26 19.42 -13.64
C MET A 76 -1.91 18.15 -14.19
N TYR A 77 -1.62 16.99 -13.58
CA TYR A 77 -2.06 15.68 -14.03
C TYR A 77 -3.34 15.20 -13.35
N ARG A 78 -3.87 15.97 -12.38
CA ARG A 78 -4.93 15.54 -11.47
C ARG A 78 -4.64 14.16 -10.88
N THR A 79 -3.44 14.01 -10.34
CA THR A 79 -2.92 12.71 -9.89
C THR A 79 -3.91 12.07 -8.90
N PRO A 80 -4.42 10.86 -9.17
CA PRO A 80 -5.33 10.18 -8.26
C PRO A 80 -4.54 9.55 -7.11
N ILE A 81 -5.02 9.77 -5.89
CA ILE A 81 -4.62 9.05 -4.68
C ILE A 81 -5.77 8.12 -4.29
N TYR A 82 -5.50 6.82 -4.35
CA TYR A 82 -6.44 5.77 -4.01
C TYR A 82 -6.24 5.33 -2.56
N LEU A 83 -7.32 5.29 -1.78
CA LEU A 83 -7.34 4.76 -0.43
C LEU A 83 -8.14 3.46 -0.41
N TYR A 84 -7.56 2.41 0.16
CA TYR A 84 -8.23 1.12 0.38
C TYR A 84 -8.18 0.79 1.86
N HIS A 85 -9.36 0.62 2.45
CA HIS A 85 -9.47 -0.16 3.68
C HIS A 85 -9.67 -1.62 3.28
N GLN A 86 -8.63 -2.42 3.48
CA GLN A 86 -8.84 -3.85 3.54
C GLN A 86 -9.64 -4.06 4.83
N SER A 87 -10.91 -4.45 4.72
CA SER A 87 -11.73 -4.84 5.86
C SER A 87 -12.36 -6.17 5.50
N GLN A 88 -12.21 -7.16 6.35
CA GLN A 88 -12.79 -8.48 6.13
C GLN A 88 -14.32 -8.32 5.92
N LYS A 89 -14.83 -8.64 4.73
CA LYS A 89 -16.25 -8.95 4.57
C LYS A 89 -16.44 -10.33 5.20
N SER A 90 -16.87 -10.39 6.44
CA SER A 90 -17.42 -11.61 7.01
C SER A 90 -18.68 -11.97 6.21
N VAL A 91 -18.54 -12.83 5.21
CA VAL A 91 -19.68 -13.44 4.52
C VAL A 91 -20.22 -14.50 5.46
N PHE A 92 -21.27 -14.15 6.20
CA PHE A 92 -22.12 -15.14 6.87
C PHE A 92 -22.86 -15.90 5.76
N TYR A 93 -22.50 -17.17 5.54
CA TYR A 93 -23.37 -18.11 4.84
C TYR A 93 -24.42 -18.61 5.83
N ASN A 94 -25.70 -18.38 5.54
CA ASN A 94 -26.81 -19.14 6.12
C ASN A 94 -26.91 -20.50 5.43
#